data_AF-A0A816DVJ5-F1
#
_entry.id   AF-A0A816DVJ5-F1
#
_cell.length_a   1.000
_cell.length_b   1.000
_cell.length_c   1.000
_cell.angle_alpha   90.00
_cell.angle_beta   90.00
_cell.angle_gamma   90.00
#
_symmetry.space_group_name_H-M   'P 1'
#
loop_
_entity.id
_entity.type
_entity.pdbx_description
1 polymer ?
#
loop_
_entity_poly.entity_id
_entity_poly.type
_entity_poly.pdbx_seq_one_letter_code
_entity_poly.pdbx_strand_id
1 'polypeptide(L)'
;MYMKKHILGISWKALRYMISEIQYDGRITDDRDRRLMITYAKKWFSDLLLSSTFKFYDNYSIPKVKRLDEYIDYIDKLPLIDPPQIFGLHPNANITYSTNRAKSMLEK
;
A
#
# COMPACT_ATOMS: atom_id res chain seq x y z
N MET A 1 8.26 33.69 -24.95
CA MET A 1 9.53 32.93 -25.13
C MET A 1 10.39 33.24 -23.91
N TYR A 2 10.48 32.47 -22.81
CA TYR A 2 10.38 31.04 -22.55
C TYR A 2 9.78 30.81 -21.16
N MET A 3 8.56 30.26 -21.06
CA MET A 3 8.11 29.55 -19.87
C MET A 3 7.83 28.13 -20.34
N LYS A 4 8.90 27.33 -20.37
CA LYS A 4 8.87 25.92 -20.73
C LYS A 4 7.82 25.22 -19.86
N LYS A 5 6.71 24.86 -20.49
CA LYS A 5 5.98 23.58 -20.42
C LYS A 5 6.71 22.49 -19.59
N HIS A 6 6.71 22.59 -18.26
CA HIS A 6 7.34 21.62 -17.35
C HIS A 6 6.35 20.98 -16.34
N ILE A 7 5.04 21.04 -16.59
CA ILE A 7 4.01 20.41 -15.74
C ILE A 7 3.19 19.38 -16.51
N LEU A 8 3.84 18.43 -17.21
CA LEU A 8 3.11 17.37 -17.94
C LEU A 8 3.26 15.97 -17.35
N GLY A 9 3.82 15.82 -16.15
CA GLY A 9 3.95 14.51 -15.50
C GLY A 9 3.96 14.60 -13.99
N ILE A 10 3.46 13.55 -13.33
CA ILE A 10 3.52 13.41 -11.88
C ILE A 10 4.98 13.20 -11.47
N SER A 11 5.47 14.02 -10.54
CA SER A 11 6.80 13.82 -9.95
C SER A 11 6.73 12.71 -8.89
N TRP A 12 6.86 11.46 -9.33
CA TRP A 12 6.84 10.30 -8.43
C TRP A 12 7.92 10.36 -7.35
N LYS A 13 9.09 10.92 -7.67
CA LYS A 13 10.16 11.11 -6.69
C LYS A 13 9.72 12.05 -5.56
N ALA A 14 9.09 13.17 -5.90
CA ALA A 14 8.56 14.11 -4.90
C ALA A 14 7.42 13.48 -4.09
N LEU A 15 6.50 12.78 -4.74
CA LEU A 15 5.38 12.10 -4.05
C LEU A 15 5.87 11.04 -3.05
N ARG A 16 6.78 10.16 -3.48
CA ARG A 16 7.36 9.11 -2.61
C ARG A 16 8.12 9.72 -1.42
N TYR A 17 8.82 10.83 -1.65
CA TYR A 17 9.51 11.56 -0.58
C TYR A 17 8.50 12.14 0.42
N MET A 18 7.47 12.87 -0.05
CA MET A 18 6.45 13.42 0.83
C MET A 18 5.75 12.35 1.68
N ILE A 19 5.43 11.19 1.10
CA ILE A 19 4.78 10.12 1.84
C ILE A 19 5.76 9.49 2.84
N SER A 20 6.92 9.01 2.38
CA SER A 20 7.79 8.18 3.23
C SER A 20 8.58 8.98 4.26
N GLU A 21 9.01 10.19 3.89
CA GLU A 21 10.01 10.99 4.62
C GLU A 21 9.41 12.22 5.31
N ILE A 22 8.16 12.57 5.03
CA ILE A 22 7.50 13.72 5.67
C ILE A 22 6.27 13.26 6.46
N GLN A 23 5.36 12.51 5.84
CA GLN A 23 4.11 12.11 6.51
C GLN A 23 4.31 11.01 7.56
N TYR A 24 5.24 10.09 7.34
CA TYR A 24 5.47 8.92 8.20
C TYR A 24 6.76 8.98 9.02
N ASP A 25 7.64 9.94 8.78
CA ASP A 25 8.98 10.04 9.39
C ASP A 25 8.95 10.08 10.93
N GLY A 26 8.07 10.90 11.52
CA GLY A 26 7.95 11.00 12.98
C GLY A 26 7.27 9.81 13.68
N ARG A 27 6.79 8.81 12.94
CA ARG A 27 6.15 7.60 13.50
C ARG A 27 7.02 6.36 13.40
N ILE A 28 8.01 6.38 12.51
CA ILE A 28 8.88 5.23 12.25
C ILE A 28 10.19 5.45 13.01
N THR A 29 10.42 4.63 14.03
CA THR A 29 11.59 4.75 14.90
C THR A 29 12.74 3.81 14.52
N ASP A 30 12.47 2.74 13.76
CA ASP A 30 13.47 1.76 13.33
C ASP A 30 13.87 1.95 11.86
N ASP A 31 15.17 1.87 11.58
CA ASP A 31 15.73 2.05 10.23
C ASP A 31 15.22 1.02 9.22
N ARG A 32 14.91 -0.20 9.67
CA ARG A 32 14.39 -1.26 8.79
C ARG A 32 12.95 -0.95 8.39
N ASP A 33 12.15 -0.45 9.32
CA ASP A 33 10.78 0.00 9.04
C ASP A 33 10.78 1.20 8.10
N ARG A 34 11.74 2.12 8.25
CA ARG A 34 11.93 3.25 7.33
C ARG A 34 12.28 2.77 5.92
N ARG A 35 13.23 1.83 5.81
CA ARG A 35 13.59 1.21 4.53
C ARG A 35 12.42 0.46 3.91
N LEU A 36 11.63 -0.25 4.72
CA LEU A 36 10.41 -0.93 4.29
C LEU A 36 9.43 0.08 3.70
N MET A 37 9.14 1.18 4.40
CA MET A 37 8.23 2.24 3.95
C MET A 37 8.67 2.87 2.62
N ILE A 38 9.96 3.18 2.45
CA ILE A 38 10.50 3.71 1.19
C ILE A 38 10.35 2.68 0.05
N THR A 39 10.56 1.40 0.34
CA THR A 39 10.42 0.31 -0.63
C THR A 39 8.97 0.18 -1.06
N TYR A 40 8.09 0.23 -0.07
CA TYR A 40 6.64 0.29 -0.20
C TYR A 40 6.25 1.45 -1.14
N ALA A 41 6.62 2.69 -0.83
CA ALA A 41 6.31 3.84 -1.66
C ALA A 41 6.84 3.74 -3.10
N LYS A 42 8.05 3.19 -3.31
CA LYS A 42 8.60 2.96 -4.65
C LYS A 42 7.79 1.93 -5.45
N LYS A 43 7.29 0.88 -4.80
CA LYS A 43 6.54 -0.21 -5.45
C LYS A 43 5.20 0.28 -6.00
N TRP A 44 4.41 1.02 -5.21
CA TRP A 44 3.06 1.42 -5.66
C TRP A 44 2.97 2.78 -6.33
N PHE A 45 3.78 3.77 -5.95
CA PHE A 45 3.65 5.11 -6.53
C PHE A 45 4.52 5.27 -7.77
N SER A 46 4.12 4.69 -8.88
CA SER A 46 4.77 4.84 -10.20
C SER A 46 3.73 5.01 -11.30
N ASP A 47 4.14 5.27 -12.54
CA ASP A 47 3.21 5.37 -13.67
C ASP A 47 2.35 4.10 -13.84
N LEU A 48 2.85 2.95 -13.38
CA LEU A 48 2.10 1.71 -13.37
C LEU A 48 0.81 1.81 -12.54
N LEU A 49 0.78 2.62 -11.48
CA LEU A 49 -0.41 2.85 -10.66
C LEU A 49 -1.60 3.38 -11.46
N LEU A 50 -1.32 4.16 -12.50
CA LEU A 50 -2.33 4.76 -13.37
C LEU A 50 -2.72 3.86 -14.54
N SER A 51 -2.05 2.71 -14.68
CA SER A 51 -2.39 1.73 -15.70
C SER A 51 -3.78 1.16 -15.46
N SER A 52 -4.55 1.00 -16.54
CA SER A 52 -5.87 0.37 -16.51
C SER A 52 -5.82 -1.11 -16.10
N THR A 53 -4.63 -1.74 -16.16
CA THR A 53 -4.37 -3.13 -15.80
C THR A 53 -3.77 -3.29 -14.40
N PHE A 54 -3.51 -2.19 -13.69
CA PHE A 54 -2.88 -2.25 -12.38
C PHE A 54 -3.78 -2.87 -11.33
N LYS A 55 -3.17 -3.73 -10.51
CA LYS A 55 -3.78 -4.33 -9.33
C LYS A 55 -2.74 -4.36 -8.23
N PHE A 56 -3.17 -4.13 -6.99
CA PHE A 56 -2.32 -4.28 -5.81
C PHE A 56 -2.03 -5.75 -5.54
N TYR A 57 -3.04 -6.59 -5.76
CA TYR A 57 -3.02 -8.05 -5.63
C TYR A 57 -4.19 -8.63 -6.43
N ASP A 58 -4.25 -9.95 -6.57
CA ASP A 58 -5.37 -10.61 -7.23
C ASP A 58 -6.69 -10.24 -6.53
N ASN A 59 -7.64 -9.72 -7.30
CA ASN A 59 -8.92 -9.15 -6.84
C ASN A 59 -8.86 -7.79 -6.13
N TYR A 60 -7.67 -7.18 -5.94
CA TYR A 60 -7.51 -5.82 -5.38
C TYR A 60 -7.13 -4.85 -6.50
N SER A 61 -8.13 -4.45 -7.29
CA SER A 61 -7.96 -3.52 -8.41
C SER A 61 -8.39 -2.11 -8.00
N ILE A 62 -7.93 -1.08 -8.71
CA ILE A 62 -8.42 0.29 -8.48
C ILE A 62 -9.80 0.42 -9.17
N PRO A 63 -10.89 0.68 -8.42
CA PRO A 63 -12.21 0.84 -9.03
C PRO A 63 -12.25 2.13 -9.87
N LYS A 64 -12.79 2.03 -11.09
CA LYS A 64 -12.93 3.15 -12.04
C LYS A 64 -14.27 3.87 -11.86
N VAL A 65 -14.56 4.24 -10.62
CA VAL A 65 -15.81 4.88 -10.22
C VAL A 65 -15.58 6.38 -10.01
N LYS A 66 -16.65 7.18 -9.97
CA LYS A 66 -16.54 8.65 -9.85
C LYS A 66 -17.10 9.17 -8.54
N ARG A 67 -18.01 8.41 -7.91
CA ARG A 67 -18.67 8.82 -6.68
C ARG A 67 -18.07 8.14 -5.48
N LEU A 68 -18.06 8.85 -4.35
CA LEU A 68 -17.57 8.32 -3.08
C LEU A 68 -18.32 7.05 -2.65
N ASP A 69 -19.64 7.06 -2.77
CA ASP A 69 -20.50 5.92 -2.39
C ASP A 69 -20.08 4.63 -3.12
N GLU A 70 -19.73 4.74 -4.41
CA GLU A 70 -19.30 3.61 -5.22
C GLU A 70 -17.92 3.07 -4.80
N TYR A 71 -17.04 3.94 -4.27
CA TYR A 71 -15.78 3.50 -3.69
C TYR A 71 -16.02 2.71 -2.39
N ILE A 72 -16.92 3.19 -1.54
CA ILE A 72 -17.27 2.52 -0.27
C ILE A 72 -17.88 1.15 -0.58
N ASP A 73 -18.86 1.08 -1.48
CA ASP A 73 -19.49 -0.18 -1.91
C ASP A 73 -18.49 -1.18 -2.49
N TYR A 74 -17.41 -0.71 -3.12
CA TYR A 74 -16.34 -1.58 -3.61
C TYR A 74 -15.46 -2.11 -2.47
N ILE A 75 -15.08 -1.22 -1.53
CA ILE A 75 -14.27 -1.59 -0.36
C ILE A 75 -15.01 -2.60 0.51
N ASP A 76 -16.32 -2.44 0.70
CA ASP A 76 -17.15 -3.34 1.50
C ASP A 76 -17.30 -4.74 0.90
N LYS A 77 -17.05 -4.89 -0.41
CA LYS A 77 -17.04 -6.18 -1.11
C LYS A 77 -15.71 -6.92 -1.03
N LEU A 78 -14.65 -6.27 -0.51
CA LEU A 78 -13.36 -6.92 -0.36
C LEU A 78 -13.39 -8.00 0.75
N PRO A 79 -12.54 -9.02 0.66
CA PRO A 79 -12.43 -10.04 1.70
C PRO A 79 -12.12 -9.42 3.06
N LEU A 80 -12.78 -9.90 4.12
CA LEU A 80 -12.49 -9.48 5.50
C LEU A 80 -11.12 -9.99 5.99
N ILE A 81 -10.63 -11.09 5.40
CA ILE A 81 -9.36 -11.71 5.74
C ILE A 81 -8.44 -11.63 4.54
N ASP A 82 -7.39 -10.83 4.69
CA ASP A 82 -6.37 -10.65 3.66
C ASP A 82 -5.30 -11.75 3.75
N PRO A 83 -4.89 -12.35 2.60
CA PRO A 83 -3.78 -13.30 2.58
C PRO A 83 -2.45 -12.56 2.81
N PRO A 84 -1.46 -13.15 3.54
CA PRO A 84 -0.19 -12.48 3.84
C PRO A 84 0.59 -12.02 2.59
N GLN A 85 0.36 -12.65 1.44
CA GLN A 85 0.96 -12.32 0.15
C GLN A 85 0.61 -10.90 -0.34
N ILE A 86 -0.53 -10.32 0.06
CA ILE A 86 -0.86 -8.93 -0.29
C ILE A 86 0.18 -7.94 0.26
N PHE A 87 0.75 -8.27 1.43
CA PHE A 87 1.82 -7.52 2.09
C PHE A 87 3.22 -7.97 1.62
N GLY A 88 3.31 -8.87 0.63
CA GLY A 88 4.56 -9.46 0.18
C GLY A 88 5.17 -10.48 1.14
N LEU A 89 4.37 -11.04 2.05
CA LEU A 89 4.81 -12.05 3.01
C LEU A 89 4.55 -13.48 2.51
N HIS A 90 5.30 -14.43 3.03
CA HIS A 90 5.11 -15.85 2.74
C HIS A 90 3.80 -16.38 3.39
N PRO A 91 3.06 -17.33 2.75
CA PRO A 91 1.85 -17.95 3.32
C PRO A 91 1.99 -18.40 4.79
N ASN A 92 3.18 -18.90 5.15
CA ASN A 92 3.49 -19.36 6.51
C ASN A 92 3.36 -18.27 7.59
N ALA A 93 3.38 -16.99 7.23
CA ALA A 93 3.15 -15.90 8.19
C ALA A 93 1.79 -16.03 8.88
N ASN A 94 0.77 -16.55 8.19
CA ASN A 94 -0.55 -16.80 8.77
C ASN A 94 -0.54 -17.93 9.81
N ILE A 95 0.28 -18.97 9.59
CA ILE A 95 0.46 -20.07 10.55
C ILE A 95 1.12 -19.54 11.82
N THR A 96 2.18 -18.74 11.68
CA THR A 96 2.86 -18.10 12.82
C THR A 96 1.91 -17.22 13.61
N TYR A 97 1.14 -16.37 12.92
CA TYR A 97 0.13 -15.51 13.56
C TYR A 97 -0.90 -16.33 14.34
N SER A 98 -1.47 -17.36 13.71
CA SER A 98 -2.50 -18.22 14.32
C SER A 98 -1.97 -18.98 15.53
N THR A 99 -0.74 -19.48 15.45
CA THR A 99 -0.08 -20.19 16.55
C THR A 99 0.16 -19.26 17.74
N ASN A 100 0.67 -18.06 17.50
CA ASN A 100 0.91 -17.08 18.56
C ASN A 100 -0.39 -16.63 19.20
N ARG A 101 -1.43 -16.38 18.39
CA ARG A 101 -2.76 -16.02 18.89
C ARG A 101 -3.35 -17.12 19.79
N ALA A 102 -3.24 -18.39 19.39
CA ALA A 102 -3.68 -19.52 20.19
C ALA A 102 -2.93 -19.60 21.53
N LYS A 103 -1.60 -19.44 21.52
CA LYS A 103 -0.78 -19.40 22.75
C LYS A 103 -1.22 -18.27 23.69
N SER A 104 -1.36 -17.05 23.18
CA SER A 104 -1.79 -15.90 23.99
C SER A 104 -3.21 -16.04 24.55
N MET A 105 -4.08 -16.84 23.94
CA MET A 105 -5.41 -17.15 24.49
C MET A 105 -5.34 -18.20 25.61
N LEU A 106 -4.39 -19.14 25.53
CA LEU A 106 -4.21 -20.21 26.52
C LEU A 106 -3.40 -19.77 27.75
N GLU A 107 -2.54 -18.76 27.59
CA GLU A 107 -1.74 -18.16 28.68
C GLU A 107 -2.54 -17.14 29.52
N LYS A 108 -3.84 -16.97 29.25
CA LYS A 108 -4.79 -16.19 30.05
C LYS A 108 -5.66 -17.10 30.89
#